data_AF-A0A4V5NG80-F1
#
_entry.id   AF-A0A4V5NG80-F1
#
_cell.length_a   1.000
_cell.length_b   1.000
_cell.length_c   1.000
_cell.angle_alpha   90.00
_cell.angle_beta   90.00
_cell.angle_gamma   90.00
#
_symmetry.space_group_name_H-M   'P 1'
#
loop_
_entity.id
_entity.type
_entity.pdbx_description
1 polymer ?
#
loop_
_entity_poly.entity_id
_entity_poly.type
_entity_poly.pdbx_seq_one_letter_code
_entity_poly.pdbx_strand_id
1 'polypeptide(L)'
;MSVAKSNNKRKWWKEAVVYQIYPASFLDSGAGTRPGWGDVPGITSKIDYLRDLGVDIVWLSPIYKSPQADMGYDISDYKDVDPMYGTLEDVDHLISELKKRNMKLMMDLVVNHTSDHHAWFLESRSSLDNPKRDWYIWKKPRMDADGTRAPPNNWSQILGEANSAWTYDAQTGEYYLALFTPEQPDLN
;
A
#
# COMPACT_ATOMS: atom_id res chain seq x y z
N MET A 1 23.62 38.82 -14.76
CA MET A 1 22.36 38.06 -14.59
C MET A 1 22.16 37.82 -13.10
N SER A 2 21.06 38.30 -12.52
CA SER A 2 20.73 38.07 -11.11
C SER A 2 20.21 36.64 -10.96
N VAL A 3 20.96 35.78 -10.25
CA VAL A 3 20.44 34.48 -9.84
C VAL A 3 19.36 34.76 -8.79
N ALA A 4 18.11 34.42 -9.10
CA ALA A 4 17.01 34.52 -8.15
C ALA A 4 17.39 33.75 -6.89
N LYS A 5 17.46 34.43 -5.74
CA LYS A 5 17.67 33.78 -4.44
C LYS A 5 16.57 32.74 -4.25
N SER A 6 16.92 31.46 -4.23
CA SER A 6 15.99 30.41 -3.86
C SER A 6 15.41 30.77 -2.47
N ASN A 7 14.10 30.67 -2.33
CA ASN A 7 13.40 31.04 -1.11
C ASN A 7 13.69 29.98 -0.04
N ASN A 8 14.86 30.07 0.60
CA ASN A 8 15.39 29.09 1.54
C ASN A 8 14.76 29.24 2.94
N LYS A 9 13.42 29.33 2.98
CA LYS A 9 12.68 29.33 4.23
C LYS A 9 12.81 27.96 4.88
N ARG A 10 13.33 27.94 6.10
CA ARG A 10 13.34 26.77 6.97
C ARG A 10 11.93 26.20 7.11
N LYS A 11 11.83 24.88 7.03
CA LYS A 11 10.59 24.12 7.18
C LYS A 11 10.95 22.85 7.94
N TRP A 12 10.16 22.49 8.94
CA TRP A 12 10.46 21.35 9.81
C TRP A 12 10.72 20.06 9.02
N TRP A 13 9.97 19.80 7.94
CA TRP A 13 10.13 18.59 7.12
C TRP A 13 11.36 18.62 6.20
N LYS A 14 11.94 19.80 5.93
CA LYS A 14 13.19 19.92 5.14
C LYS A 14 14.43 19.58 5.95
N GLU A 15 14.32 19.64 7.28
CA GLU A 15 15.41 19.50 8.23
C GLU A 15 15.25 18.22 9.08
N ALA A 16 14.17 17.47 8.88
CA ALA A 16 13.84 16.28 9.65
C ALA A 16 14.63 15.05 9.21
N VAL A 17 15.07 14.25 10.17
CA VAL A 17 15.60 12.91 9.94
C VAL A 17 14.45 11.92 9.88
N VAL A 18 14.27 11.29 8.72
CA VAL A 18 13.22 10.28 8.49
C VAL A 18 13.83 8.88 8.64
N TYR A 19 13.18 8.05 9.44
CA TYR A 19 13.52 6.63 9.59
C TYR A 19 12.37 5.78 9.10
N GLN A 20 12.60 5.04 8.01
CA GLN A 20 11.60 4.12 7.47
C GLN A 20 11.66 2.78 8.20
N ILE A 21 10.50 2.28 8.62
CA ILE A 21 10.31 0.99 9.25
C ILE A 21 9.50 0.11 8.30
N TYR A 22 10.04 -1.07 8.03
CA TYR A 22 9.30 -2.18 7.46
C TYR A 22 8.68 -3.01 8.60
N PRO A 23 7.36 -2.87 8.88
CA PRO A 23 6.76 -3.28 10.15
C PRO A 23 6.91 -4.78 10.41
N ALA A 24 6.68 -5.61 9.40
CA ALA A 24 6.78 -7.07 9.47
C ALA A 24 8.12 -7.61 9.98
N SER A 25 9.21 -6.84 9.84
CA SER A 25 10.57 -7.28 10.16
C SER A 25 11.27 -6.42 11.20
N PHE A 26 10.57 -5.48 11.83
CA PHE A 26 11.19 -4.58 12.79
C PHE A 26 11.31 -5.19 14.19
N LEU A 27 10.17 -5.50 14.82
CA LEU A 27 10.14 -6.15 16.12
C LEU A 27 8.77 -6.77 16.38
N ASP A 28 8.75 -8.07 16.66
CA ASP A 28 7.58 -8.80 17.16
C ASP A 28 7.46 -8.59 18.68
N SER A 29 6.32 -8.11 19.15
CA SER A 29 6.00 -8.02 20.58
C SER A 29 5.05 -9.11 21.07
N GLY A 30 4.48 -9.89 20.14
CA GLY A 30 3.45 -10.89 20.38
C GLY A 30 2.04 -10.31 20.49
N ALA A 31 1.83 -9.05 20.11
CA ALA A 31 0.51 -8.40 20.17
C ALA A 31 -0.33 -8.67 18.90
N GLY A 32 0.34 -8.86 17.76
CA GLY A 32 -0.32 -9.24 16.50
C GLY A 32 -0.82 -10.69 16.48
N THR A 33 -1.66 -11.00 15.50
CA THR A 33 -2.23 -12.36 15.34
C THR A 33 -1.25 -13.39 14.77
N ARG A 34 -0.08 -12.96 14.27
CA ARG A 34 0.92 -13.83 13.61
C ARG A 34 2.25 -13.83 14.39
N PRO A 35 2.60 -14.93 15.09
CA PRO A 35 3.88 -15.05 15.77
C PRO A 35 5.07 -14.92 14.82
N GLY A 36 6.13 -14.24 15.26
CA GLY A 36 7.34 -13.98 14.48
C GLY A 36 7.21 -12.83 13.48
N TRP A 37 6.07 -12.12 13.48
CA TRP A 37 5.81 -10.97 12.62
C TRP A 37 5.90 -9.69 13.44
N GLY A 38 6.61 -8.68 12.93
CA GLY A 38 6.71 -7.42 13.65
C GLY A 38 5.37 -6.68 13.70
N ASP A 39 5.13 -5.95 14.79
CA ASP A 39 3.84 -5.32 15.11
C ASP A 39 3.99 -3.88 15.66
N VAL A 40 2.89 -3.13 15.70
CA VAL A 40 2.85 -1.72 16.13
C VAL A 40 3.27 -1.54 17.60
N PRO A 41 2.88 -2.40 18.55
CA PRO A 41 3.40 -2.32 19.91
C PRO A 41 4.90 -2.60 20.00
N GLY A 42 5.44 -3.49 19.15
CA GLY A 42 6.87 -3.72 18.98
C GLY A 42 7.60 -2.44 18.55
N ILE A 43 7.07 -1.74 17.54
CA ILE A 43 7.59 -0.42 17.12
C ILE A 43 7.55 0.58 18.28
N THR A 44 6.42 0.64 18.99
CA THR A 44 6.21 1.56 20.12
C THR A 44 7.26 1.35 21.22
N SER A 45 7.62 0.09 21.50
CA SER A 45 8.64 -0.25 22.51
C SER A 45 10.05 0.24 22.17
N LYS A 46 10.31 0.66 20.92
CA LYS A 46 11.62 1.13 20.44
C LYS A 46 11.66 2.63 20.13
N ILE A 47 10.60 3.39 20.40
CA ILE A 47 10.60 4.83 20.12
C ILE A 47 11.73 5.55 20.86
N ASP A 48 12.04 5.18 22.10
CA ASP A 48 13.16 5.80 22.83
C ASP A 48 14.51 5.55 22.16
N TYR A 49 14.71 4.35 21.59
CA TYR A 49 15.89 4.06 20.76
C TYR A 49 15.94 4.94 19.50
N LEU A 50 14.81 5.10 18.80
CA LEU A 50 14.73 5.93 17.59
C LEU A 50 14.97 7.41 17.91
N ARG A 51 14.45 7.90 19.04
CA ARG A 51 14.72 9.25 19.53
C ARG A 51 16.21 9.44 19.81
N ASP A 52 16.85 8.51 20.51
CA ASP A 52 18.26 8.60 20.86
C ASP A 52 19.18 8.55 19.63
N LEU A 53 18.73 7.88 18.55
CA LEU A 53 19.37 7.92 17.23
C LEU A 53 19.25 9.29 16.54
N GLY A 54 18.32 10.15 16.97
CA GLY A 54 18.06 11.47 16.40
C GLY A 54 16.96 11.51 15.34
N VAL A 55 16.03 10.54 15.35
CA VAL A 55 14.92 10.48 14.39
C VAL A 55 13.82 11.50 14.73
N ASP A 56 13.36 12.25 13.72
CA ASP A 56 12.23 13.18 13.85
C ASP A 56 10.92 12.58 13.32
N ILE A 57 10.99 11.76 12.27
CA ILE A 57 9.84 11.13 11.61
C ILE A 57 10.04 9.63 11.50
N VAL A 58 9.11 8.86 12.03
CA VAL A 58 8.97 7.43 11.72
C VAL A 58 8.05 7.30 10.50
N TRP A 59 8.58 6.75 9.41
CA TRP A 59 7.79 6.38 8.24
C TRP A 59 7.48 4.89 8.29
N LEU A 60 6.21 4.52 8.32
CA LEU A 60 5.82 3.11 8.21
C LEU A 60 5.48 2.77 6.77
N SER A 61 6.07 1.69 6.27
CA SER A 61 5.46 0.91 5.18
C SER A 61 4.06 0.42 5.60
N PRO A 62 3.19 0.02 4.64
CA PRO A 62 1.78 -0.25 4.92
C PRO A 62 1.52 -1.21 6.09
N ILE A 63 0.60 -0.80 6.97
CA ILE A 63 0.03 -1.63 8.05
C ILE A 63 -1.48 -1.83 7.92
N TYR A 64 -2.08 -1.35 6.82
CA TYR A 64 -3.50 -1.48 6.54
C TYR A 64 -3.88 -2.94 6.35
N LYS A 65 -5.18 -3.27 6.51
CA LYS A 65 -5.68 -4.61 6.18
C LYS A 65 -5.30 -4.99 4.75
N SER A 66 -4.65 -6.14 4.61
CA SER A 66 -4.13 -6.61 3.33
C SER A 66 -4.00 -8.15 3.33
N PRO A 67 -4.32 -8.81 2.20
CA PRO A 67 -4.00 -10.24 2.01
C PRO A 67 -2.50 -10.57 2.00
N GLN A 68 -1.63 -9.57 1.94
CA GLN A 68 -0.17 -9.66 1.94
C GLN A 68 0.41 -10.29 0.67
N ALA A 69 -0.28 -10.20 -0.47
CA ALA A 69 0.25 -10.64 -1.76
C ALA A 69 1.50 -9.83 -2.17
N ASP A 70 1.55 -8.57 -1.77
CA ASP A 70 2.71 -7.67 -1.92
C ASP A 70 3.05 -7.02 -0.56
N MET A 71 3.04 -7.84 0.51
CA MET A 71 3.47 -7.45 1.85
C MET A 71 2.86 -6.13 2.38
N GLY A 72 1.57 -5.92 2.12
CA GLY A 72 0.79 -4.79 2.64
C GLY A 72 0.47 -3.72 1.61
N TYR A 73 1.11 -3.74 0.42
CA TYR A 73 0.79 -2.78 -0.66
C TYR A 73 -0.51 -3.17 -1.40
N ASP A 74 -0.97 -4.41 -1.28
CA ASP A 74 -2.30 -4.86 -1.70
C ASP A 74 -3.36 -4.57 -0.62
N ILE A 75 -3.81 -3.32 -0.51
CA ILE A 75 -4.71 -2.87 0.58
C ILE A 75 -6.18 -3.26 0.31
N SER A 76 -6.79 -4.00 1.24
CA SER A 76 -8.21 -4.37 1.20
C SER A 76 -9.14 -3.46 2.01
N ASP A 77 -8.61 -2.71 2.98
CA ASP A 77 -9.35 -1.67 3.70
C ASP A 77 -8.40 -0.57 4.21
N TYR A 78 -8.54 0.64 3.68
CA TYR A 78 -7.73 1.81 4.06
C TYR A 78 -8.05 2.38 5.45
N LYS A 79 -9.17 1.95 6.06
CA LYS A 79 -9.67 2.52 7.33
C LYS A 79 -9.35 1.67 8.54
N ASP A 80 -8.69 0.54 8.35
CA ASP A 80 -8.40 -0.41 9.41
C ASP A 80 -6.97 -0.94 9.31
N VAL A 81 -6.47 -1.44 10.44
CA VAL A 81 -5.13 -2.01 10.59
C VAL A 81 -5.22 -3.51 10.38
N ASP A 82 -4.21 -4.10 9.75
CA ASP A 82 -4.13 -5.55 9.65
C ASP A 82 -3.97 -6.14 11.06
N PRO A 83 -4.79 -7.12 11.48
CA PRO A 83 -4.65 -7.75 12.79
C PRO A 83 -3.27 -8.37 13.05
N MET A 84 -2.47 -8.65 12.02
CA MET A 84 -1.07 -9.06 12.18
C MET A 84 -0.19 -7.95 12.77
N TYR A 85 -0.56 -6.69 12.62
CA TYR A 85 0.19 -5.53 13.13
C TYR A 85 -0.41 -4.94 14.43
N GLY A 86 -1.66 -5.23 14.75
CA GLY A 86 -2.34 -4.74 15.96
C GLY A 86 -3.71 -4.13 15.64
N THR A 87 -4.16 -3.19 16.48
CA THR A 87 -5.44 -2.50 16.31
C THR A 87 -5.27 -1.00 16.02
N LEU A 88 -6.37 -0.31 15.71
CA LEU A 88 -6.38 1.15 15.60
C LEU A 88 -5.97 1.82 16.93
N GLU A 89 -6.34 1.24 18.07
CA GLU A 89 -5.91 1.73 19.39
C GLU A 89 -4.39 1.62 19.59
N ASP A 90 -3.75 0.57 19.07
CA ASP A 90 -2.28 0.46 19.11
C ASP A 90 -1.62 1.57 18.28
N VAL A 91 -2.20 1.91 17.13
CA VAL A 91 -1.73 3.03 16.28
C VAL A 91 -1.94 4.37 16.97
N ASP A 92 -3.09 4.59 17.61
CA ASP A 92 -3.34 5.79 18.42
C ASP A 92 -2.34 5.91 19.58
N HIS A 93 -2.00 4.77 20.20
CA HIS A 93 -0.98 4.72 21.24
C HIS A 93 0.41 5.10 20.69
N LEU A 94 0.83 4.52 19.57
CA LEU A 94 2.07 4.88 18.87
C LEU A 94 2.13 6.38 18.55
N ILE A 95 1.06 6.95 17.98
CA ILE A 95 0.97 8.38 17.67
C ILE A 95 1.12 9.23 18.94
N SER A 96 0.48 8.83 20.04
CA SER A 96 0.57 9.51 21.33
C SER A 96 2.01 9.49 21.88
N GLU A 97 2.67 8.33 21.83
CA GLU A 97 4.04 8.16 22.34
C GLU A 97 5.09 8.92 21.50
N LEU A 98 4.92 8.96 20.17
CA LEU A 98 5.76 9.79 19.29
C LEU A 98 5.59 11.28 19.61
N LYS A 99 4.35 11.75 19.78
CA LYS A 99 4.05 13.15 20.11
C LYS A 99 4.72 13.59 21.42
N LYS A 100 4.73 12.74 22.45
CA LYS A 100 5.43 13.03 23.73
C LYS A 100 6.92 13.29 23.56
N ARG A 101 7.51 12.77 22.49
CA ARG A 101 8.94 12.90 22.14
C ARG A 101 9.18 13.90 21.00
N ASN A 102 8.16 14.69 20.63
CA ASN A 102 8.18 15.62 19.50
C ASN A 102 8.51 14.96 18.14
N MET A 103 8.29 13.65 18.04
CA MET A 103 8.44 12.89 16.80
C MET A 103 7.10 12.84 16.04
N LYS A 104 7.15 12.44 14.77
CA LYS A 104 5.98 12.31 13.92
C LYS A 104 5.87 10.93 13.30
N LEU A 105 4.64 10.53 13.02
CA LEU A 105 4.34 9.36 12.21
C LEU A 105 4.02 9.82 10.78
N MET A 106 4.63 9.18 9.80
CA MET A 106 4.29 9.29 8.38
C MET A 106 3.82 7.92 7.90
N MET A 107 2.64 7.88 7.29
CA MET A 107 2.05 6.66 6.76
C MET A 107 2.28 6.61 5.25
N ASP A 108 2.56 5.41 4.73
CA ASP A 108 2.55 5.17 3.30
C ASP A 108 1.14 5.35 2.71
N LEU A 109 1.04 5.95 1.52
CA LEU A 109 -0.23 6.19 0.84
C LEU A 109 -0.24 5.47 -0.51
N VAL A 110 -0.82 4.28 -0.54
CA VAL A 110 -0.88 3.42 -1.73
C VAL A 110 -2.23 3.58 -2.41
N VAL A 111 -2.30 4.45 -3.42
CA VAL A 111 -3.57 4.84 -4.08
C VAL A 111 -3.56 4.67 -5.59
N ASN A 112 -2.54 4.03 -6.15
CA ASN A 112 -2.55 3.63 -7.56
C ASN A 112 -3.46 2.41 -7.78
N HIS A 113 -3.47 1.48 -6.84
CA HIS A 113 -4.22 0.22 -6.89
C HIS A 113 -4.79 -0.09 -5.49
N THR A 114 -5.77 -1.00 -5.44
CA THR A 114 -6.22 -1.66 -4.22
C THR A 114 -5.92 -3.16 -4.30
N SER A 115 -6.21 -3.93 -3.25
CA SER A 115 -6.35 -5.38 -3.36
C SER A 115 -7.58 -5.76 -4.19
N ASP A 116 -7.54 -6.91 -4.86
CA ASP A 116 -8.69 -7.58 -5.47
C ASP A 116 -9.72 -8.10 -4.46
N HIS A 117 -9.38 -8.10 -3.17
CA HIS A 117 -10.30 -8.33 -2.06
C HIS A 117 -10.95 -7.03 -1.53
N HIS A 118 -10.55 -5.85 -2.05
CA HIS A 118 -11.14 -4.58 -1.64
C HIS A 118 -12.62 -4.52 -2.08
N ALA A 119 -13.50 -4.01 -1.21
CA ALA A 119 -14.94 -3.95 -1.47
C ALA A 119 -15.28 -3.24 -2.80
N TRP A 120 -14.51 -2.21 -3.15
CA TRP A 120 -14.64 -1.51 -4.43
C TRP A 120 -14.40 -2.41 -5.63
N PHE A 121 -13.35 -3.24 -5.62
CA PHE A 121 -13.06 -4.15 -6.72
C PHE A 121 -14.09 -5.28 -6.79
N LEU A 122 -14.49 -5.83 -5.64
CA LEU A 122 -15.53 -6.85 -5.55
C LEU A 122 -16.87 -6.36 -6.15
N GLU A 123 -17.24 -5.11 -5.89
CA GLU A 123 -18.40 -4.49 -6.53
C GLU A 123 -18.17 -4.24 -8.03
N SER A 124 -17.01 -3.69 -8.42
CA SER A 124 -16.68 -3.39 -9.82
C SER A 124 -16.65 -4.64 -10.72
N ARG A 125 -16.16 -5.78 -10.20
CA ARG A 125 -16.13 -7.07 -10.92
C ARG A 125 -17.47 -7.82 -10.90
N SER A 126 -18.44 -7.38 -10.09
CA SER A 126 -19.71 -8.11 -9.93
C SER A 126 -20.54 -8.16 -11.21
N SER A 127 -20.50 -7.09 -12.01
CA SER A 127 -21.20 -6.97 -13.29
C SER A 127 -20.64 -5.83 -14.14
N LEU A 128 -21.00 -5.82 -15.43
CA LEU A 128 -20.62 -4.76 -16.39
C LEU A 128 -21.37 -3.43 -16.15
N ASP A 129 -22.46 -3.45 -15.40
CA ASP A 129 -23.36 -2.32 -15.15
C ASP A 129 -23.31 -1.80 -13.70
N ASN A 130 -22.42 -2.35 -12.85
CA ASN A 130 -22.25 -1.88 -11.48
C ASN A 130 -21.78 -0.40 -11.45
N PRO A 131 -22.28 0.45 -10.52
CA PRO A 131 -21.84 1.84 -10.42
C PRO A 131 -20.34 2.05 -10.19
N LYS A 132 -19.62 1.05 -9.67
CA LYS A 132 -18.16 1.06 -9.48
C LYS A 132 -17.39 0.43 -10.64
N ARG A 133 -18.05 0.08 -11.76
CA ARG A 133 -17.39 -0.56 -12.90
C ARG A 133 -16.17 0.25 -13.36
N ASP A 134 -16.35 1.55 -13.56
CA ASP A 134 -15.32 2.46 -14.05
C ASP A 134 -14.37 2.98 -12.95
N TRP A 135 -14.40 2.43 -11.74
CA TRP A 135 -13.38 2.71 -10.70
C TRP A 135 -12.08 1.95 -10.96
N TYR A 136 -12.12 0.94 -11.82
CA TYR A 136 -10.98 0.15 -12.26
C TYR A 136 -10.93 0.11 -13.78
N ILE A 137 -9.76 -0.21 -14.32
CA ILE A 137 -9.55 -0.17 -15.77
C ILE A 137 -9.88 -1.53 -16.38
N TRP A 138 -11.07 -1.64 -16.97
CA TRP A 138 -11.54 -2.85 -17.66
C TRP A 138 -11.44 -2.72 -19.18
N LYS A 139 -11.08 -3.82 -19.86
CA LYS A 139 -11.00 -3.91 -21.32
C LYS A 139 -11.40 -5.29 -21.83
N LYS A 140 -12.14 -5.31 -22.94
CA LYS A 140 -12.46 -6.55 -23.65
C LYS A 140 -11.19 -7.25 -24.15
N PRO A 141 -11.21 -8.59 -24.23
CA PRO A 141 -10.15 -9.33 -24.88
C PRO A 141 -9.95 -8.89 -26.32
N ARG A 142 -8.69 -8.89 -26.77
CA ARG A 142 -8.36 -8.96 -28.19
C ARG A 142 -8.40 -10.42 -28.64
N MET A 143 -8.67 -10.67 -29.91
CA MET A 143 -8.51 -12.00 -30.51
C MET A 143 -7.28 -11.97 -31.42
N ASP A 144 -6.41 -12.96 -31.27
CA ASP A 144 -5.30 -13.20 -32.20
C ASP A 144 -5.78 -13.88 -33.50
N ALA A 145 -4.90 -13.97 -34.49
CA ALA A 145 -5.23 -14.50 -35.82
C ALA A 145 -5.67 -15.98 -35.81
N ASP A 146 -5.25 -16.73 -34.77
CA ASP A 146 -5.62 -18.12 -34.52
C ASP A 146 -6.92 -18.27 -33.70
N GLY A 147 -7.56 -17.16 -33.34
CA GLY A 147 -8.76 -17.13 -32.49
C GLY A 147 -8.47 -17.21 -30.99
N THR A 148 -7.20 -17.17 -30.57
CA THR A 148 -6.83 -17.20 -29.16
C THR A 148 -7.12 -15.85 -28.49
N ARG A 149 -7.63 -15.90 -27.26
CA ARG A 149 -7.87 -14.71 -26.43
C ARG A 149 -6.54 -14.09 -25.99
N ALA A 150 -6.37 -12.80 -26.23
CA ALA A 150 -5.19 -12.03 -25.89
C ALA A 150 -5.53 -10.78 -25.05
N PRO A 151 -4.57 -10.29 -24.23
CA PRO A 151 -4.74 -9.04 -23.50
C PRO A 151 -4.85 -7.83 -24.46
N PRO A 152 -5.38 -6.68 -23.97
CA PRO A 152 -5.60 -5.48 -24.77
C PRO A 152 -4.33 -4.88 -25.39
N ASN A 153 -3.18 -5.01 -24.73
CA ASN A 153 -1.88 -4.58 -25.21
C ASN A 153 -0.77 -5.50 -24.66
N ASN A 154 0.49 -5.18 -24.96
CA ASN A 154 1.67 -5.95 -24.55
C ASN A 154 2.37 -5.40 -23.29
N TRP A 155 1.66 -4.64 -22.45
CA TRP A 155 2.23 -4.15 -21.19
C TRP A 155 2.52 -5.30 -20.22
N SER A 156 3.61 -5.16 -19.48
CA SER A 156 4.07 -6.15 -18.51
C SER A 156 3.94 -5.65 -17.07
N GLN A 157 3.78 -6.59 -16.14
CA GLN A 157 3.89 -6.32 -14.71
C GLN A 157 5.28 -5.75 -14.37
N ILE A 158 5.32 -4.90 -13.34
CA ILE A 158 6.53 -4.24 -12.84
C ILE A 158 7.32 -5.19 -11.93
N LEU A 159 6.62 -6.05 -11.18
CA LEU A 159 7.22 -6.98 -10.23
C LEU A 159 7.33 -8.38 -10.84
N GLY A 160 8.47 -9.05 -10.61
CA GLY A 160 8.65 -10.46 -10.96
C GLY A 160 9.02 -10.75 -12.43
N GLU A 161 8.55 -11.90 -12.91
CA GLU A 161 8.73 -12.34 -14.31
C GLU A 161 7.86 -11.48 -15.25
N ALA A 162 8.23 -11.39 -16.54
CA ALA A 162 7.56 -10.55 -17.54
C ALA A 162 6.17 -11.09 -17.94
N ASN A 163 5.26 -11.15 -16.97
CA ASN A 163 3.85 -11.47 -17.14
C ASN A 163 3.09 -10.26 -17.69
N SER A 164 1.95 -10.53 -18.34
CA SER A 164 1.02 -9.50 -18.79
C SER A 164 0.53 -8.66 -17.61
N ALA A 165 0.47 -7.33 -17.78
CA ALA A 165 -0.16 -6.40 -16.83
C ALA A 165 -1.70 -6.50 -16.79
N TRP A 166 -2.28 -7.43 -17.55
CA TRP A 166 -3.72 -7.64 -17.66
C TRP A 166 -4.10 -9.01 -17.16
N THR A 167 -5.04 -9.05 -16.21
CA THR A 167 -5.59 -10.28 -15.64
C THR A 167 -7.02 -10.48 -16.13
N TYR A 168 -7.33 -11.69 -16.60
CA TYR A 168 -8.64 -12.02 -17.14
C TYR A 168 -9.64 -12.37 -16.02
N ASP A 169 -10.78 -11.67 -15.99
CA ASP A 169 -11.88 -12.00 -15.11
C ASP A 169 -12.91 -12.87 -15.86
N ALA A 170 -12.99 -14.14 -15.49
CA ALA A 170 -13.90 -15.09 -16.13
C ALA A 170 -15.39 -14.76 -15.92
N GLN A 171 -15.73 -14.01 -14.86
CA GLN A 171 -17.11 -13.64 -14.53
C GLN A 171 -17.67 -12.62 -15.52
N THR A 172 -16.91 -11.58 -15.85
CA THR A 172 -17.34 -10.51 -16.76
C THR A 172 -16.82 -10.68 -18.19
N GLY A 173 -15.86 -11.58 -18.41
CA GLY A 173 -15.27 -11.83 -19.72
C GLY A 173 -14.35 -10.72 -20.22
N GLU A 174 -13.88 -9.85 -19.31
CA GLU A 174 -12.97 -8.75 -19.59
C GLU A 174 -11.65 -8.90 -18.82
N TYR A 175 -10.63 -8.20 -19.27
CA TYR A 175 -9.39 -8.02 -18.52
C TYR A 175 -9.48 -6.78 -17.64
N TYR A 176 -8.89 -6.83 -16.45
CA TYR A 176 -8.57 -5.64 -15.66
C TYR A 176 -7.06 -5.38 -15.66
N LEU A 177 -6.67 -4.11 -15.56
CA LEU A 177 -5.27 -3.71 -15.44
C LEU A 177 -4.78 -3.96 -14.01
N ALA A 178 -3.60 -4.55 -13.89
CA ALA A 178 -2.87 -4.73 -12.64
C ALA A 178 -1.36 -4.64 -12.93
N LEU A 179 -0.77 -3.47 -12.70
CA LEU A 179 0.62 -3.16 -13.06
C LEU A 179 1.65 -3.87 -12.17
N PHE A 180 1.27 -4.33 -10.98
CA PHE A 180 2.17 -4.91 -9.99
C PHE A 180 1.99 -6.43 -9.92
N THR A 181 1.01 -6.93 -9.17
CA THR A 181 0.58 -8.33 -9.19
C THR A 181 -0.88 -8.46 -9.63
N PRO A 182 -1.36 -9.65 -10.04
CA PRO A 182 -2.77 -9.86 -10.35
C PRO A 182 -3.73 -9.45 -9.23
N GLU A 183 -3.30 -9.54 -7.98
CA GLU A 183 -4.07 -9.18 -6.77
C GLU A 183 -4.14 -7.66 -6.53
N GLN A 184 -3.48 -6.84 -7.36
CA GLN A 184 -3.41 -5.37 -7.22
C GLN A 184 -4.05 -4.64 -8.43
N PRO A 185 -5.39 -4.72 -8.61
CA PRO A 185 -6.07 -4.00 -9.67
C PRO A 185 -5.92 -2.48 -9.57
N ASP A 186 -5.51 -1.85 -10.67
CA ASP A 186 -5.30 -0.40 -10.78
C ASP A 186 -6.62 0.37 -10.73
N LEU A 187 -6.65 1.43 -9.91
CA LEU A 187 -7.72 2.41 -9.87
C LEU A 187 -7.67 3.29 -11.13
N ASN A 188 -8.84 3.75 -11.60
CA ASN A 188 -9.01 4.61 -12.79
C ASN A 188 -9.12 6.10 -12.46
#